data_AF-A0A3M1UG24-F1
#
_entry.id   AF-A0A3M1UG24-F1
#
_cell.length_a   1.000
_cell.length_b   1.000
_cell.length_c   1.000
_cell.angle_alpha   90.00
_cell.angle_beta   90.00
_cell.angle_gamma   90.00
#
_symmetry.space_group_name_H-M   'P 1'
#
loop_
_entity.id
_entity.type
_entity.pdbx_description
1 polymer ?
#
loop_
_entity_poly.entity_id
_entity_poly.type
_entity_poly.pdbx_seq_one_letter_code
_entity_poly.pdbx_strand_id
1 'polypeptide(L)'
;MKCWSASCTCLLLCFCLFLPALRAQGILYQYQHQKISSKAGNFKEKLRRYDHFGRGLALLPDLDGDGVDELAVGATGNDEAGENSGAVYILFLNRSGKVRASQKIRVKEGNVAGKLQPQGQFGWAITCPGDLDGDGTADLAVGEPGRDEGGRDAGAVWLLLLKPNGEVKSSQKISRLEGDFQGGTGPGFRFGAALASLQGAASRRVLAVGTDMQNEAAKGEIWLLFLNQQGSVESQLKITEGTAGFPYELRAGDRFGSALASLGDLDGDGRP
;
A
#
# COMPACT_ATOMS: atom_id res chain seq x y z
N MET A 1 -58.28 -41.81 24.41
CA MET A 1 -57.98 -41.95 25.85
C MET A 1 -56.65 -42.70 26.00
N LYS A 2 -55.86 -42.29 26.99
CA LYS A 2 -54.49 -42.74 27.30
C LYS A 2 -54.34 -44.27 27.38
N CYS A 3 -53.16 -44.77 27.02
CA CYS A 3 -52.43 -45.76 27.82
C CYS A 3 -50.91 -45.72 27.54
N TRP A 4 -50.13 -45.63 28.62
CA TRP A 4 -48.73 -46.06 28.72
C TRP A 4 -48.72 -47.61 28.83
N SER A 5 -47.64 -48.41 28.74
CA SER A 5 -46.21 -48.23 29.00
C SER A 5 -45.39 -49.39 28.42
N ALA A 6 -44.07 -49.19 28.39
CA ALA A 6 -42.99 -50.18 28.57
C ALA A 6 -42.58 -51.10 27.39
N SER A 7 -41.32 -50.93 26.97
CA SER A 7 -40.22 -51.93 27.08
C SER A 7 -39.23 -51.86 25.91
N CYS A 8 -37.94 -51.89 26.27
CA CYS A 8 -36.75 -52.08 25.41
C CYS A 8 -36.91 -53.35 24.53
N THR A 9 -36.22 -53.56 23.39
CA THR A 9 -34.79 -53.35 23.12
C THR A 9 -34.47 -53.49 21.62
N CYS A 10 -33.41 -52.81 21.17
CA CYS A 10 -32.48 -53.14 20.06
C CYS A 10 -32.91 -52.92 18.59
N LEU A 11 -32.30 -51.95 17.90
CA LEU A 11 -31.15 -52.21 17.00
C LEU A 11 -30.39 -50.91 16.68
N LEU A 12 -29.07 -51.03 16.66
CA LEU A 12 -28.07 -50.02 16.32
C LEU A 12 -28.25 -49.47 14.88
N LEU A 13 -28.29 -48.14 14.71
CA LEU A 13 -27.35 -47.33 13.93
C LEU A 13 -27.78 -45.85 13.93
N CYS A 14 -26.77 -44.97 13.99
CA CYS A 14 -26.81 -43.52 13.73
C CYS A 14 -27.09 -42.58 14.92
N PHE A 15 -26.48 -41.39 14.79
CA PHE A 15 -26.78 -40.10 15.42
C PHE A 15 -26.27 -39.76 16.84
N CYS A 16 -25.53 -38.65 16.86
CA CYS A 16 -25.36 -37.63 17.90
C CYS A 16 -25.37 -38.05 19.38
N LEU A 17 -24.22 -37.87 20.03
CA LEU A 17 -24.17 -37.58 21.47
C LEU A 17 -23.66 -36.15 21.69
N PHE A 18 -24.61 -35.25 21.93
CA PHE A 18 -24.50 -34.03 22.74
C PHE A 18 -24.91 -34.48 24.16
N LEU A 19 -24.05 -34.51 25.19
CA LEU A 19 -23.74 -33.46 26.19
C LEU A 19 -23.32 -34.20 27.51
N PRO A 20 -22.85 -33.55 28.58
CA PRO A 20 -22.06 -32.33 28.70
C PRO A 20 -20.82 -32.54 29.61
N ALA A 21 -19.68 -31.98 29.24
CA ALA A 21 -18.71 -31.51 30.22
C ALA A 21 -18.35 -30.09 29.81
N LEU A 22 -19.12 -29.13 30.34
CA LEU A 22 -18.81 -27.71 30.24
C LEU A 22 -17.51 -27.47 31.03
N ARG A 23 -16.37 -27.65 30.37
CA ARG A 23 -15.21 -26.82 30.68
C ARG A 23 -15.26 -25.69 29.67
N ALA A 24 -15.70 -24.53 30.13
CA ALA A 24 -15.44 -23.27 29.45
C ALA A 24 -13.92 -23.08 29.39
N GLN A 25 -13.27 -23.71 28.42
CA GLN A 25 -11.95 -23.26 27.99
C GLN A 25 -12.26 -22.10 27.06
N GLY A 26 -12.23 -20.89 27.62
CA GLY A 26 -12.16 -19.68 26.82
C GLY A 26 -11.05 -19.90 25.80
N ILE A 27 -11.41 -19.92 24.52
CA ILE A 27 -10.44 -19.86 23.44
C ILE A 27 -9.81 -18.48 23.59
N LEU A 28 -8.71 -18.43 24.35
CA LEU A 28 -7.83 -17.28 24.34
C LEU A 28 -7.23 -17.28 22.94
N TYR A 29 -7.83 -16.50 22.04
CA TYR A 29 -7.13 -16.05 20.84
C TYR A 29 -5.90 -15.30 21.35
N GLN A 30 -4.76 -15.99 21.41
CA GLN A 30 -3.50 -15.31 21.63
C GLN A 30 -3.22 -14.52 20.36
N TYR A 31 -3.52 -13.23 20.40
CA TYR A 31 -3.07 -12.28 19.40
C TYR A 31 -1.53 -12.25 19.44
N GLN A 32 -0.91 -13.03 18.56
CA GLN A 32 0.52 -12.94 18.34
C GLN A 32 0.78 -11.72 17.45
N HIS A 33 1.63 -10.83 17.93
CA HIS A 33 2.13 -9.71 17.16
C HIS A 33 3.64 -9.85 17.05
N GLN A 34 4.20 -9.53 15.88
CA GLN A 34 5.63 -9.46 15.68
C GLN A 34 6.04 -8.01 15.49
N LYS A 35 6.74 -7.46 16.48
CA LYS A 35 7.35 -6.14 16.35
C LYS A 35 8.59 -6.23 15.47
N ILE A 36 8.69 -5.34 14.48
CA ILE A 36 9.89 -5.12 13.69
C ILE A 36 10.44 -3.73 14.03
N SER A 37 11.70 -3.67 14.47
CA SER A 37 12.41 -2.42 14.73
C SER A 37 13.93 -2.66 14.71
N SER A 38 14.73 -1.62 14.87
CA SER A 38 16.19 -1.76 15.04
C SER A 38 16.64 -2.61 16.25
N LYS A 39 15.69 -3.12 17.06
CA LYS A 39 15.94 -3.96 18.24
C LYS A 39 15.06 -5.22 18.29
N ALA A 40 14.18 -5.45 17.32
CA ALA A 40 13.20 -6.54 17.36
C ALA A 40 12.85 -7.05 15.95
N GLY A 41 12.37 -8.29 15.84
CA GLY A 41 11.91 -8.85 14.56
C GLY A 41 13.03 -9.20 13.59
N ASN A 42 14.26 -9.33 14.06
CA ASN A 42 15.46 -9.66 13.28
C ASN A 42 15.85 -8.63 12.19
N PHE A 43 15.28 -7.43 12.23
CA PHE A 43 15.69 -6.34 11.33
C PHE A 43 17.09 -5.82 11.71
N LYS A 44 18.02 -5.86 10.76
CA LYS A 44 19.45 -5.56 10.99
C LYS A 44 19.86 -4.15 10.56
N GLU A 45 19.02 -3.46 9.81
CA GLU A 45 19.32 -2.11 9.34
C GLU A 45 19.32 -1.09 10.48
N LYS A 46 20.16 -0.07 10.34
CA LYS A 46 20.23 1.03 11.30
C LYS A 46 19.16 2.05 10.98
N LEU A 47 18.23 2.25 11.93
CA LEU A 47 17.27 3.36 11.91
C LEU A 47 17.78 4.51 12.80
N ARG A 48 17.84 5.72 12.25
CA ARG A 48 18.12 6.95 12.99
C ARG A 48 16.84 7.52 13.60
N ARG A 49 17.00 8.45 14.57
CA ARG A 49 15.87 9.24 15.05
C ARG A 49 15.29 10.02 13.88
N TYR A 50 13.96 10.11 13.83
CA TYR A 50 13.24 10.81 12.77
C TYR A 50 13.33 10.16 11.37
N ASP A 51 13.82 8.93 11.23
CA ASP A 51 13.71 8.20 9.95
C ASP A 51 12.24 7.95 9.54
N HIS A 52 11.30 8.02 10.48
CA HIS A 52 9.88 7.77 10.27
C HIS A 52 9.59 6.41 9.61
N PHE A 53 10.37 5.38 9.98
CA PHE A 53 10.16 4.01 9.54
C PHE A 53 8.75 3.52 9.90
N GLY A 54 8.02 2.98 8.93
CA GLY A 54 6.61 2.61 9.07
C GLY A 54 5.63 3.68 8.62
N ARG A 55 6.10 4.77 7.99
CA ARG A 55 5.23 5.86 7.50
C ARG A 55 4.32 5.39 6.37
N GLY A 56 4.89 4.72 5.37
CA GLY A 56 4.18 4.04 4.30
C GLY A 56 4.30 2.52 4.46
N LEU A 57 3.26 1.78 4.13
CA LEU A 57 3.21 0.33 4.22
C LEU A 57 2.45 -0.26 3.03
N ALA A 58 2.99 -1.32 2.44
CA ALA A 58 2.28 -2.16 1.48
C ALA A 58 2.71 -3.62 1.64
N LEU A 59 1.76 -4.54 1.47
CA LEU A 59 2.06 -5.94 1.26
C LEU A 59 2.48 -6.14 -0.19
N LEU A 60 3.51 -6.96 -0.38
CA LEU A 60 3.95 -7.48 -1.67
C LEU A 60 3.64 -8.97 -1.66
N PRO A 61 2.95 -9.52 -2.68
CA PRO A 61 2.85 -10.95 -2.85
C PRO A 61 4.24 -11.59 -2.91
N ASP A 62 4.38 -12.79 -2.35
CA ASP A 62 5.59 -13.64 -2.32
C ASP A 62 6.56 -13.41 -3.49
N LEU A 63 7.52 -12.51 -3.27
CA LEU A 63 8.42 -11.94 -4.24
C LEU A 63 9.60 -12.88 -4.50
N ASP A 64 10.07 -13.58 -3.46
CA ASP A 64 11.19 -14.52 -3.55
C ASP A 64 10.78 -16.02 -3.67
N GLY A 65 9.49 -16.31 -3.65
CA GLY A 65 8.93 -17.63 -3.95
C GLY A 65 9.03 -18.61 -2.78
N ASP A 66 9.09 -18.13 -1.55
CA ASP A 66 9.22 -18.96 -0.34
C ASP A 66 7.87 -19.29 0.33
N GLY A 67 6.78 -18.77 -0.22
CA GLY A 67 5.41 -18.91 0.27
C GLY A 67 5.04 -17.93 1.38
N VAL A 68 5.74 -16.79 1.53
CA VAL A 68 5.47 -15.75 2.52
C VAL A 68 5.50 -14.37 1.86
N ASP A 69 4.37 -13.66 1.91
CA ASP A 69 4.29 -12.27 1.45
C ASP A 69 5.31 -11.35 2.16
N GLU A 70 5.89 -10.44 1.39
CA GLU A 70 6.81 -9.43 1.87
C GLU A 70 6.14 -8.13 2.29
N LEU A 71 6.91 -7.29 2.97
CA LEU A 71 6.44 -6.00 3.45
C LEU A 71 7.32 -4.87 2.91
N ALA A 72 6.75 -3.96 2.16
CA ALA A 72 7.38 -2.69 1.81
C ALA A 72 7.09 -1.65 2.91
N VAL A 73 8.15 -1.00 3.40
CA VAL A 73 8.09 -0.06 4.53
C VAL A 73 8.82 1.23 4.20
N GLY A 74 8.09 2.35 4.29
CA GLY A 74 8.63 3.69 4.08
C GLY A 74 9.36 4.25 5.29
N ALA A 75 10.44 4.97 5.06
CA ALA A 75 11.19 5.74 6.03
C ALA A 75 11.47 7.15 5.47
N THR A 76 10.44 8.00 5.52
CA THR A 76 10.42 9.29 4.81
C THR A 76 11.43 10.30 5.32
N GLY A 77 11.91 10.17 6.57
CA GLY A 77 12.93 11.05 7.12
C GLY A 77 14.35 10.52 6.97
N ASN A 78 14.56 9.43 6.21
CA ASN A 78 15.90 8.94 5.97
C ASN A 78 16.74 9.98 5.22
N ASP A 79 17.91 10.28 5.76
CA ASP A 79 18.77 11.40 5.38
C ASP A 79 20.06 10.98 4.66
N GLU A 80 20.30 9.67 4.49
CA GLU A 80 21.56 9.13 3.95
C GLU A 80 21.86 9.57 2.50
N ALA A 81 20.81 9.99 1.82
CA ALA A 81 20.77 10.39 0.43
C ALA A 81 20.56 11.90 0.23
N GLY A 82 20.39 12.66 1.31
CA GLY A 82 19.93 14.05 1.30
C GLY A 82 18.90 14.25 2.41
N GLU A 83 18.85 15.45 2.99
CA GLU A 83 17.94 15.78 4.11
C GLU A 83 16.52 15.34 3.78
N ASN A 84 15.91 14.45 4.59
CA ASN A 84 14.55 13.91 4.39
C ASN A 84 14.24 13.44 2.95
N SER A 85 15.25 12.94 2.23
CA SER A 85 15.05 12.38 0.89
C SER A 85 14.16 11.12 0.92
N GLY A 86 14.22 10.38 2.03
CA GLY A 86 13.38 9.20 2.26
C GLY A 86 13.98 7.92 1.69
N ALA A 87 13.36 6.79 2.07
CA ALA A 87 13.75 5.45 1.63
C ALA A 87 12.56 4.48 1.73
N VAL A 88 12.63 3.38 0.98
CA VAL A 88 11.74 2.22 1.14
C VAL A 88 12.58 0.99 1.46
N TYR A 89 12.11 0.18 2.39
CA TYR A 89 12.69 -1.11 2.73
C TYR A 89 11.72 -2.21 2.30
N ILE A 90 12.19 -3.16 1.51
CA ILE A 90 11.48 -4.42 1.28
C ILE A 90 11.98 -5.40 2.33
N LEU A 91 11.07 -5.95 3.13
CA LEU A 91 11.36 -6.90 4.19
C LEU A 91 10.87 -8.28 3.75
N PHE A 92 11.83 -9.17 3.52
CA PHE A 92 11.57 -10.59 3.30
C PHE A 92 11.30 -11.23 4.65
N LEU A 93 10.05 -11.64 4.87
CA LEU A 93 9.62 -12.21 6.14
C LEU A 93 9.78 -13.73 6.14
N ASN A 94 9.69 -14.33 7.31
CA ASN A 94 9.47 -15.76 7.44
C ASN A 94 8.07 -16.02 7.99
N ARG A 95 7.65 -17.29 8.06
CA ARG A 95 6.33 -17.69 8.59
C ARG A 95 6.06 -17.26 10.04
N SER A 96 7.07 -16.81 10.79
CA SER A 96 6.90 -16.25 12.14
C SER A 96 6.75 -14.71 12.14
N GLY A 97 6.72 -14.07 10.96
CA GLY A 97 6.64 -12.62 10.78
C GLY A 97 7.96 -11.88 11.04
N LYS A 98 9.08 -12.59 11.20
CA LYS A 98 10.40 -11.98 11.43
C LYS A 98 11.11 -11.74 10.10
N VAL A 99 11.92 -10.69 10.04
CA VAL A 99 12.74 -10.35 8.87
C VAL A 99 13.83 -11.41 8.69
N ARG A 100 13.82 -12.11 7.55
CA ARG A 100 14.90 -12.99 7.09
C ARG A 100 15.99 -12.18 6.38
N ALA A 101 15.57 -11.32 5.47
CA ALA A 101 16.44 -10.44 4.68
C ALA A 101 15.73 -9.09 4.44
N SER A 102 16.49 -8.07 4.08
CA SER A 102 15.93 -6.77 3.72
C SER A 102 16.69 -6.14 2.57
N GLN A 103 15.96 -5.53 1.65
CA GLN A 103 16.50 -4.72 0.56
C GLN A 103 16.12 -3.26 0.78
N LYS A 104 17.11 -2.37 0.80
CA LYS A 104 16.87 -0.93 0.93
C LYS A 104 16.90 -0.27 -0.45
N ILE A 105 15.87 0.51 -0.76
CA ILE A 105 15.73 1.31 -1.99
C ILE A 105 15.97 2.78 -1.63
N ARG A 106 17.02 3.40 -2.20
CA ARG A 106 17.46 4.78 -1.87
C ARG A 106 18.25 5.42 -3.02
N VAL A 107 18.48 6.75 -2.96
CA VAL A 107 19.20 7.58 -3.97
C VAL A 107 20.63 7.13 -4.30
N LYS A 108 21.25 6.23 -3.53
CA LYS A 108 22.63 5.80 -3.80
C LYS A 108 22.73 4.40 -4.40
N GLU A 109 21.64 3.65 -4.48
CA GLU A 109 21.61 2.24 -4.88
C GLU A 109 20.37 1.92 -5.73
N GLY A 110 20.53 1.09 -6.77
CA GLY A 110 19.45 0.71 -7.68
C GLY A 110 19.08 1.77 -8.73
N ASN A 111 18.10 1.47 -9.58
CA ASN A 111 17.69 2.31 -10.72
C ASN A 111 16.92 3.59 -10.35
N VAL A 112 16.88 3.95 -9.06
CA VAL A 112 16.42 5.26 -8.54
C VAL A 112 17.58 6.13 -8.06
N ALA A 113 18.82 5.66 -8.20
CA ALA A 113 19.98 6.37 -7.73
C ALA A 113 20.18 7.72 -8.45
N GLY A 114 20.48 8.77 -7.68
CA GLY A 114 20.60 10.15 -8.16
C GLY A 114 19.29 10.84 -8.51
N LYS A 115 18.13 10.18 -8.35
CA LYS A 115 16.84 10.70 -8.80
C LYS A 115 15.94 11.29 -7.72
N LEU A 116 16.02 10.84 -6.45
CA LEU A 116 15.19 11.42 -5.36
C LEU A 116 15.77 12.75 -4.85
N GLN A 117 14.88 13.64 -4.41
CA GLN A 117 15.25 15.00 -4.02
C GLN A 117 15.41 15.11 -2.49
N PRO A 118 16.32 15.96 -1.96
CA PRO A 118 16.22 16.43 -0.58
C PRO A 118 14.82 16.99 -0.30
N GLN A 119 14.27 16.70 0.88
CA GLN A 119 12.90 17.00 1.31
C GLN A 119 11.81 16.31 0.48
N GLY A 120 12.14 15.40 -0.45
CA GLY A 120 11.17 14.69 -1.28
C GLY A 120 10.24 13.76 -0.48
N GLN A 121 10.70 13.24 0.65
CA GLN A 121 9.94 12.33 1.52
C GLN A 121 9.53 11.03 0.81
N PHE A 122 10.42 10.44 0.01
CA PHE A 122 10.16 9.18 -0.66
C PHE A 122 9.79 8.06 0.32
N GLY A 123 8.77 7.27 -0.02
CA GLY A 123 8.20 6.25 0.87
C GLY A 123 7.05 6.76 1.73
N TRP A 124 6.46 7.92 1.41
CA TRP A 124 5.37 8.49 2.19
C TRP A 124 4.09 7.67 2.11
N ALA A 125 3.69 7.32 0.90
CA ALA A 125 2.64 6.36 0.60
C ALA A 125 3.22 5.25 -0.25
N ILE A 126 2.77 4.02 -0.06
CA ILE A 126 3.23 2.85 -0.80
C ILE A 126 2.00 2.01 -1.12
N THR A 127 1.91 1.48 -2.34
CA THR A 127 0.93 0.46 -2.72
C THR A 127 1.56 -0.51 -3.71
N CYS A 128 1.02 -1.73 -3.79
CA CYS A 128 1.43 -2.72 -4.78
C CYS A 128 0.41 -2.71 -5.94
N PRO A 129 0.76 -2.18 -7.12
CA PRO A 129 -0.11 -2.22 -8.29
C PRO A 129 -0.19 -3.61 -8.97
N GLY A 130 0.48 -4.61 -8.41
CA GLY A 130 0.65 -5.93 -9.02
C GLY A 130 1.86 -5.95 -9.95
N ASP A 131 1.88 -6.92 -10.87
CA ASP A 131 2.92 -7.06 -11.89
C ASP A 131 2.64 -6.13 -13.09
N LEU A 132 3.43 -5.07 -13.22
CA LEU A 132 3.31 -4.06 -14.26
C LEU A 132 4.10 -4.41 -15.52
N ASP A 133 4.99 -5.38 -15.57
CA ASP A 133 5.70 -5.73 -16.81
C ASP A 133 5.47 -7.16 -17.30
N GLY A 134 4.66 -7.92 -16.57
CA GLY A 134 4.29 -9.28 -16.90
C GLY A 134 5.42 -10.28 -16.67
N ASP A 135 6.43 -9.93 -15.85
CA ASP A 135 7.56 -10.81 -15.57
C ASP A 135 7.34 -11.79 -14.41
N GLY A 136 6.18 -11.72 -13.75
CA GLY A 136 5.79 -12.54 -12.62
C GLY A 136 6.20 -11.97 -11.26
N THR A 137 6.85 -10.80 -11.23
CA THR A 137 7.26 -10.10 -10.01
C THR A 137 6.27 -8.98 -9.71
N ALA A 138 5.84 -8.86 -8.45
CA ALA A 138 5.00 -7.74 -8.05
C ALA A 138 5.80 -6.44 -7.92
N ASP A 139 5.22 -5.33 -8.36
CA ASP A 139 5.87 -4.03 -8.38
C ASP A 139 5.38 -3.09 -7.28
N LEU A 140 5.98 -1.90 -7.20
CA LEU A 140 5.62 -0.88 -6.22
C LEU A 140 5.28 0.47 -6.87
N ALA A 141 4.27 1.13 -6.31
CA ALA A 141 4.05 2.56 -6.48
C ALA A 141 4.38 3.28 -5.16
N VAL A 142 5.21 4.32 -5.23
CA VAL A 142 5.75 5.03 -4.06
C VAL A 142 5.58 6.54 -4.20
N GLY A 143 5.02 7.18 -3.19
CA GLY A 143 4.85 8.63 -3.12
C GLY A 143 6.12 9.37 -2.69
N GLU A 144 6.38 10.51 -3.34
CA GLU A 144 7.38 11.52 -2.97
C GLU A 144 6.70 12.92 -2.95
N PRO A 145 5.79 13.18 -2.00
CA PRO A 145 4.95 14.37 -1.99
C PRO A 145 5.72 15.69 -1.81
N GLY A 146 6.95 15.65 -1.26
CA GLY A 146 7.76 16.85 -1.06
C GLY A 146 8.64 17.23 -2.27
N ARG A 147 8.45 16.58 -3.42
CA ARG A 147 9.23 16.91 -4.63
C ARG A 147 8.85 18.30 -5.18
N ASP A 148 9.86 19.10 -5.50
CA ASP A 148 9.74 20.45 -6.08
C ASP A 148 9.84 20.43 -7.61
N GLU A 149 9.06 19.59 -8.28
CA GLU A 149 9.07 19.49 -9.73
C GLU A 149 7.78 20.04 -10.33
N GLY A 150 7.90 21.17 -11.06
CA GLY A 150 6.73 21.87 -11.58
C GLY A 150 6.04 22.79 -10.56
N GLY A 151 6.62 22.94 -9.36
CA GLY A 151 6.17 23.81 -8.27
C GLY A 151 6.74 23.33 -6.94
N ARG A 152 6.83 24.21 -5.94
CA ARG A 152 7.25 23.82 -4.58
C ARG A 152 6.29 22.78 -4.02
N ASP A 153 6.78 21.65 -3.49
CA ASP A 153 5.98 20.57 -2.92
C ASP A 153 4.85 20.13 -3.88
N ALA A 154 5.09 20.13 -5.20
CA ALA A 154 4.11 19.67 -6.19
C ALA A 154 3.89 18.15 -6.07
N GLY A 155 4.94 17.43 -5.68
CA GLY A 155 4.92 15.99 -5.44
C GLY A 155 5.09 15.13 -6.69
N ALA A 156 5.33 13.84 -6.48
CA ALA A 156 5.44 12.83 -7.51
C ALA A 156 5.07 11.44 -7.00
N VAL A 157 4.87 10.53 -7.95
CA VAL A 157 4.74 9.09 -7.72
C VAL A 157 5.82 8.38 -8.52
N TRP A 158 6.42 7.36 -7.93
CA TRP A 158 7.39 6.47 -8.58
C TRP A 158 6.78 5.10 -8.75
N LEU A 159 6.79 4.57 -9.97
CA LEU A 159 6.59 3.17 -10.24
C LEU A 159 7.95 2.48 -10.29
N LEU A 160 8.12 1.44 -9.50
CA LEU A 160 9.34 0.66 -9.41
C LEU A 160 9.05 -0.75 -9.88
N LEU A 161 9.66 -1.13 -11.00
CA LEU A 161 9.65 -2.52 -11.42
C LEU A 161 10.67 -3.27 -10.58
N LEU A 162 10.27 -4.35 -9.94
CA LEU A 162 11.12 -5.09 -9.01
C LEU A 162 11.71 -6.35 -9.64
N LYS A 163 12.74 -6.87 -8.98
CA LYS A 163 13.21 -8.25 -9.17
C LYS A 163 12.77 -9.09 -7.96
N PRO A 164 12.79 -10.44 -8.05
CA PRO A 164 12.49 -11.32 -6.92
C PRO A 164 13.30 -11.03 -5.64
N ASN A 165 14.52 -10.49 -5.78
CA ASN A 165 15.36 -10.12 -4.64
C ASN A 165 15.09 -8.71 -4.08
N GLY A 166 14.05 -8.02 -4.56
CA GLY A 166 13.66 -6.67 -4.15
C GLY A 166 14.48 -5.54 -4.77
N GLU A 167 15.45 -5.84 -5.64
CA GLU A 167 16.16 -4.79 -6.38
C GLU A 167 15.23 -4.11 -7.39
N VAL A 168 15.45 -2.82 -7.63
CA VAL A 168 14.72 -2.07 -8.66
C VAL A 168 15.28 -2.40 -10.05
N LYS A 169 14.51 -3.14 -10.85
CA LYS A 169 14.77 -3.45 -12.28
C LYS A 169 14.69 -2.21 -13.17
N SER A 170 13.69 -1.37 -12.98
CA SER A 170 13.56 -0.07 -13.64
C SER A 170 12.63 0.86 -12.83
N SER A 171 12.62 2.15 -13.16
CA SER A 171 11.75 3.11 -12.49
C SER A 171 11.15 4.11 -13.48
N GLN A 172 9.88 4.44 -13.29
CA GLN A 172 9.17 5.51 -14.00
C GLN A 172 8.63 6.50 -12.97
N LYS A 173 8.88 7.79 -13.16
CA LYS A 173 8.30 8.84 -12.32
C LYS A 173 7.09 9.45 -13.03
N ILE A 174 6.06 9.71 -12.25
CA ILE A 174 4.87 10.44 -12.66
C ILE A 174 4.83 11.71 -11.83
N SER A 175 4.92 12.85 -12.50
CA SER A 175 4.86 14.18 -11.90
C SER A 175 4.23 15.14 -12.89
N ARG A 176 4.18 16.44 -12.55
CA ARG A 176 3.74 17.48 -13.49
C ARG A 176 4.50 17.46 -14.83
N LEU A 177 5.77 17.04 -14.79
CA LEU A 177 6.71 17.19 -15.90
C LEU A 177 7.14 15.85 -16.52
N GLU A 178 6.70 14.72 -15.95
CA GLU A 178 7.14 13.38 -16.37
C GLU A 178 6.00 12.35 -16.27
N GLY A 179 6.05 11.31 -17.11
CA GLY A 179 5.11 10.18 -17.07
C GLY A 179 3.76 10.47 -17.73
N ASP A 180 3.72 11.40 -18.69
CA ASP A 180 2.53 11.78 -19.48
C ASP A 180 1.33 12.30 -18.67
N PHE A 181 1.56 12.61 -17.39
CA PHE A 181 0.54 13.20 -16.52
C PHE A 181 0.34 14.67 -16.84
N GLN A 182 -0.85 15.01 -17.35
CA GLN A 182 -1.25 16.39 -17.69
C GLN A 182 -2.05 17.05 -16.56
N GLY A 183 -2.10 16.45 -15.38
CA GLY A 183 -2.88 16.95 -14.25
C GLY A 183 -2.31 18.21 -13.62
N GLY A 184 -3.18 18.93 -12.91
CA GLY A 184 -2.88 20.24 -12.35
C GLY A 184 -2.18 20.19 -11.00
N THR A 185 -0.97 19.65 -10.90
CA THR A 185 -0.18 19.81 -9.67
C THR A 185 0.40 21.22 -9.63
N GLY A 186 -0.09 22.03 -8.69
CA GLY A 186 0.48 23.34 -8.38
C GLY A 186 1.39 23.27 -7.16
N PRO A 187 2.01 24.40 -6.78
CA PRO A 187 2.75 24.48 -5.52
C PRO A 187 1.89 24.06 -4.32
N GLY A 188 2.41 23.15 -3.50
CA GLY A 188 1.79 22.66 -2.28
C GLY A 188 0.76 21.55 -2.47
N PHE A 189 0.57 21.03 -3.68
CA PHE A 189 -0.39 19.95 -3.95
C PHE A 189 0.01 18.63 -3.31
N ARG A 190 1.31 18.35 -3.25
CA ARG A 190 1.85 17.13 -2.63
C ARG A 190 1.26 15.85 -3.22
N PHE A 191 1.26 15.78 -4.55
CA PHE A 191 0.86 14.61 -5.31
C PHE A 191 1.63 13.36 -4.86
N GLY A 192 0.93 12.24 -4.68
CA GLY A 192 1.51 11.04 -4.09
C GLY A 192 1.47 11.00 -2.56
N ALA A 193 0.74 11.91 -1.90
CA ALA A 193 0.55 11.88 -0.45
C ALA A 193 -0.31 10.69 0.02
N ALA A 194 -1.16 10.16 -0.86
CA ALA A 194 -1.89 8.91 -0.65
C ALA A 194 -1.92 8.11 -1.95
N LEU A 195 -1.89 6.78 -1.83
CA LEU A 195 -1.90 5.86 -2.97
C LEU A 195 -2.81 4.68 -2.67
N ALA A 196 -3.58 4.26 -3.68
CA ALA A 196 -4.26 2.97 -3.68
C ALA A 196 -4.26 2.38 -5.09
N SER A 197 -3.87 1.11 -5.21
CA SER A 197 -4.10 0.38 -6.45
C SER A 197 -5.53 -0.13 -6.50
N LEU A 198 -6.17 0.06 -7.65
CA LEU A 198 -7.49 -0.49 -7.96
C LEU A 198 -7.27 -1.69 -8.91
N GLN A 199 -7.03 -2.87 -8.33
CA GLN A 199 -6.89 -4.11 -9.10
C GLN A 199 -8.28 -4.71 -9.36
N GLY A 200 -8.69 -4.78 -10.62
CA GLY A 200 -9.94 -5.41 -11.07
C GLY A 200 -9.71 -6.59 -11.99
N ALA A 201 -10.76 -7.35 -12.29
CA ALA A 201 -10.70 -8.57 -13.12
C ALA A 201 -10.29 -8.32 -14.59
N ALA A 202 -10.34 -7.08 -15.05
CA ALA A 202 -9.78 -6.66 -16.33
C ALA A 202 -8.38 -6.09 -16.09
N SER A 203 -7.42 -6.42 -16.96
CA SER A 203 -5.99 -6.05 -16.98
C SER A 203 -5.67 -4.53 -16.97
N ARG A 204 -6.54 -3.71 -16.40
CA ARG A 204 -6.48 -2.26 -16.36
C ARG A 204 -5.73 -1.86 -15.10
N ARG A 205 -4.57 -1.23 -15.29
CA ARG A 205 -3.70 -0.77 -14.22
C ARG A 205 -4.15 0.60 -13.79
N VAL A 206 -4.92 0.64 -12.70
CA VAL A 206 -5.48 1.88 -12.20
C VAL A 206 -4.83 2.21 -10.86
N LEU A 207 -4.22 3.39 -10.80
CA LEU A 207 -3.63 3.93 -9.59
C LEU A 207 -4.42 5.14 -9.15
N ALA A 208 -5.03 5.08 -7.97
CA ALA A 208 -5.59 6.24 -7.32
C ALA A 208 -4.49 6.99 -6.57
N VAL A 209 -4.34 8.28 -6.87
CA VAL A 209 -3.33 9.17 -6.29
C VAL A 209 -4.01 10.34 -5.63
N GLY A 210 -3.73 10.53 -4.35
CA GLY A 210 -4.26 11.61 -3.55
C GLY A 210 -3.27 12.75 -3.36
N THR A 211 -3.82 13.94 -3.13
CA THR A 211 -3.10 15.14 -2.71
C THR A 211 -3.50 15.46 -1.27
N ASP A 212 -2.56 15.77 -0.37
CA ASP A 212 -2.90 16.21 0.99
C ASP A 212 -2.92 17.74 1.16
N MET A 213 -2.53 18.47 0.10
CA MET A 213 -2.61 19.93 -0.09
C MET A 213 -2.39 20.75 1.17
N GLN A 214 -1.13 21.12 1.45
CA GLN A 214 -0.78 21.90 2.66
C GLN A 214 -1.25 23.36 2.63
N ASN A 215 -1.78 23.85 1.51
CA ASN A 215 -2.34 25.19 1.43
C ASN A 215 -3.80 25.19 1.92
N GLU A 216 -4.09 25.96 2.98
CA GLU A 216 -5.40 26.07 3.61
C GLU A 216 -6.53 26.49 2.66
N ALA A 217 -6.20 27.04 1.48
CA ALA A 217 -7.17 27.44 0.47
C ALA A 217 -7.76 26.27 -0.36
N ALA A 218 -7.17 25.08 -0.31
CA ALA A 218 -7.52 23.98 -1.21
C ALA A 218 -8.38 22.89 -0.54
N LYS A 219 -9.31 22.31 -1.30
CA LYS A 219 -10.32 21.35 -0.80
C LYS A 219 -9.82 19.90 -0.80
N GLY A 220 -8.84 19.59 -1.65
CA GLY A 220 -8.32 18.25 -1.91
C GLY A 220 -8.74 17.70 -3.28
N GLU A 221 -8.00 16.74 -3.79
CA GLU A 221 -8.28 16.05 -5.05
C GLU A 221 -7.73 14.62 -5.06
N ILE A 222 -8.38 13.77 -5.85
CA ILE A 222 -7.93 12.40 -6.16
C ILE A 222 -7.80 12.31 -7.69
N TRP A 223 -6.76 11.65 -8.15
CA TRP A 223 -6.55 11.32 -9.55
C TRP A 223 -6.60 9.81 -9.72
N LEU A 224 -7.45 9.31 -10.63
CA LEU A 224 -7.32 7.95 -11.13
C LEU A 224 -6.44 7.99 -12.37
N LEU A 225 -5.29 7.34 -12.29
CA LEU A 225 -4.36 7.20 -13.39
C LEU A 225 -4.54 5.82 -14.02
N PHE A 226 -4.85 5.82 -15.31
CA PHE A 226 -4.86 4.61 -16.12
C PHE A 226 -3.49 4.47 -16.76
N LEU A 227 -2.72 3.47 -16.34
CA LEU A 227 -1.33 3.31 -16.70
C LEU A 227 -1.17 2.38 -17.91
N ASN A 228 -0.23 2.72 -18.79
CA ASN A 228 0.16 1.85 -19.90
C ASN A 228 1.13 0.73 -19.44
N GLN A 229 1.64 -0.04 -20.39
CA GLN A 229 2.56 -1.14 -20.11
C GLN A 229 3.91 -0.69 -19.52
N GLN A 230 4.32 0.53 -19.83
CA GLN A 230 5.59 1.13 -19.43
C GLN A 230 5.48 1.93 -18.12
N GLY A 231 4.27 2.06 -17.56
CA GLY A 231 4.00 2.80 -16.34
C GLY A 231 3.72 4.31 -16.52
N SER A 232 3.67 4.83 -17.74
CA SER A 232 3.20 6.21 -17.98
C SER A 232 1.67 6.29 -17.97
N VAL A 233 1.13 7.49 -17.78
CA VAL A 233 -0.31 7.75 -17.77
C VAL A 233 -0.86 7.73 -19.21
N GLU A 234 -1.69 6.73 -19.52
CA GLU A 234 -2.43 6.63 -20.79
C GLU A 234 -3.66 7.56 -20.79
N SER A 235 -4.38 7.57 -19.67
CA SER A 235 -5.51 8.49 -19.43
C SER A 235 -5.68 8.74 -17.95
N GLN A 236 -6.43 9.78 -17.59
CA GLN A 236 -6.61 10.21 -16.20
C GLN A 236 -8.02 10.72 -15.94
N LEU A 237 -8.51 10.51 -14.71
CA LEU A 237 -9.75 11.09 -14.22
C LEU A 237 -9.48 11.86 -12.93
N LYS A 238 -9.93 13.12 -12.90
CA LYS A 238 -9.89 13.95 -11.70
C LYS A 238 -11.17 13.76 -10.90
N ILE A 239 -11.06 13.52 -9.60
CA ILE A 239 -12.16 13.49 -8.66
C ILE A 239 -11.96 14.62 -7.64
N THR A 240 -12.90 15.55 -7.61
CA THR A 240 -13.04 16.68 -6.69
C THR A 240 -14.49 16.83 -6.24
N GLU A 241 -14.76 17.87 -5.44
CA GLU A 241 -16.11 18.41 -5.26
C GLU A 241 -16.84 18.57 -6.62
N GLY A 242 -18.12 18.20 -6.66
CA GLY A 242 -18.96 18.26 -7.86
C GLY A 242 -18.79 17.09 -8.85
N THR A 243 -17.76 16.26 -8.67
CA THR A 243 -17.61 14.97 -9.34
C THR A 243 -17.89 13.83 -8.35
N ALA A 244 -18.23 12.63 -8.81
CA ALA A 244 -18.50 11.46 -7.95
C ALA A 244 -19.70 11.56 -6.97
N GLY A 245 -20.66 12.47 -7.22
CA GLY A 245 -21.97 12.43 -6.56
C GLY A 245 -21.99 12.84 -5.08
N PHE A 246 -21.00 13.61 -4.62
CA PHE A 246 -20.99 14.14 -3.25
C PHE A 246 -22.23 15.01 -2.97
N PRO A 247 -23.03 14.71 -1.94
CA PRO A 247 -24.18 15.54 -1.57
C PRO A 247 -23.80 16.80 -0.77
N TYR A 248 -22.51 17.01 -0.50
CA TYR A 248 -22.01 18.11 0.34
C TYR A 248 -20.87 18.87 -0.34
N GLU A 249 -20.77 20.15 -0.01
CA GLU A 249 -19.66 21.01 -0.41
C GLU A 249 -18.44 20.76 0.48
N LEU A 250 -17.27 20.62 -0.14
CA LEU A 250 -15.99 20.58 0.55
C LEU A 250 -15.57 22.01 0.91
N ARG A 251 -14.95 22.19 2.07
CA ARG A 251 -14.36 23.45 2.52
C ARG A 251 -12.86 23.47 2.26
N ALA A 252 -12.33 24.67 2.19
CA ALA A 252 -10.90 24.90 2.16
C ALA A 252 -10.27 24.26 3.42
N GLY A 253 -9.26 23.40 3.24
CA GLY A 253 -8.64 22.64 4.32
C GLY A 253 -9.23 21.25 4.60
N ASP A 254 -10.26 20.80 3.87
CA ASP A 254 -10.83 19.45 4.06
C ASP A 254 -9.86 18.32 3.63
N ARG A 255 -8.87 18.63 2.80
CA ARG A 255 -7.83 17.70 2.33
C ARG A 255 -8.41 16.39 1.77
N PHE A 256 -9.45 16.50 0.97
CA PHE A 256 -10.00 15.38 0.22
C PHE A 256 -8.90 14.66 -0.59
N GLY A 257 -8.84 13.33 -0.49
CA GLY A 257 -7.77 12.52 -1.08
C GLY A 257 -6.51 12.37 -0.21
N SER A 258 -6.45 12.92 1.00
CA SER A 258 -5.31 12.74 1.92
C SER A 258 -5.10 11.31 2.42
N ALA A 259 -6.08 10.42 2.23
CA ALA A 259 -5.98 8.98 2.48
C ALA A 259 -6.81 8.23 1.44
N LEU A 260 -6.27 7.09 0.97
CA LEU A 260 -6.91 6.23 -0.02
C LEU A 260 -6.72 4.77 0.38
N ALA A 261 -7.74 3.96 0.13
CA ALA A 261 -7.70 2.52 0.24
C ALA A 261 -8.61 1.93 -0.84
N SER A 262 -8.20 0.81 -1.44
CA SER A 262 -9.11 0.00 -2.26
C SER A 262 -9.82 -1.00 -1.35
N LEU A 263 -11.13 -1.19 -1.58
CA LEU A 263 -11.96 -2.16 -0.87
C LEU A 263 -12.27 -3.40 -1.72
N GLY A 264 -11.73 -3.44 -2.95
CA GLY A 264 -12.10 -4.44 -3.95
C GLY A 264 -13.52 -4.22 -4.49
N ASP A 265 -13.97 -5.17 -5.29
CA ASP A 265 -15.29 -5.18 -5.91
C ASP A 265 -16.37 -5.49 -4.86
N LEU A 266 -17.11 -4.45 -4.44
CA LEU A 266 -18.13 -4.55 -3.39
C LEU A 266 -19.52 -4.90 -3.93
N ASP A 267 -19.79 -4.66 -5.22
CA ASP A 267 -21.11 -4.89 -5.82
C ASP A 267 -21.16 -6.10 -6.77
N GLY A 268 -20.01 -6.73 -7.02
CA GLY A 268 -19.86 -7.96 -7.78
C GLY A 268 -19.85 -7.73 -9.30
N ASP A 269 -19.59 -6.51 -9.77
CA ASP A 269 -19.58 -6.18 -11.20
C ASP A 269 -18.22 -6.48 -11.90
N GLY A 270 -17.24 -6.96 -11.14
CA GLY A 270 -15.88 -7.26 -11.57
C GLY A 270 -14.92 -6.06 -11.51
N ARG A 271 -15.34 -4.92 -10.94
CA ARG A 271 -14.54 -3.70 -10.81
C ARG A 271 -14.42 -3.27 -9.33
N PRO A 272 -13.22 -2.89 -8.89
CA PRO A 272 -12.96 -2.43 -7.52
C PRO A 272 -13.32 -0.96 -7.28
#